data_AF-A0A328UFJ3-F1
#
_entry.id   AF-A0A328UFJ3-F1
#
_cell.length_a   1.000
_cell.length_b   1.000
_cell.length_c   1.000
_cell.angle_alpha   90.00
_cell.angle_beta   90.00
_cell.angle_gamma   90.00
#
_symmetry.space_group_name_H-M   'P 1'
#
loop_
_entity.id
_entity.type
_entity.pdbx_description
1 polymer ?
#
loop_
_entity_poly.entity_id
_entity_poly.type
_entity_poly.pdbx_seq_one_letter_code
_entity_poly.pdbx_strand_id
1 'polypeptide(L)'
;MDRVTGAARSFPIFGQTLTVPESMDVFNSYRLIFQNIAFKLCDAAEGAYHANIRDLDSFLEHFIKIYDCMLNPVVKEAFNILIAEGVWTVNYEAFLEQHVADFHLAIDDYNAVIDRFNAAIEENQRKVSNMMGYVPNLTGGGFGLTGALKGIAKATAFNLVRDGIEASVLRNADVKPVQRVELYRQINPDVLLDHVFIDYWHVFLSLVWALIQNGQAIWWPTDQAYQQANNIFHNLTHPNFPQDRILAALLDVIRTDPYDAEYYKFMLSRFGYTDEVVAIKIILATIIYNSAGRLAAVQQGCSLGRRNVFLFA
;
A
#
# COMPACT_ATOMS: atom_id res chain seq x y z
N MET A 1 18.41 -13.68 -1.51
CA MET A 1 18.76 -13.28 -2.89
C MET A 1 20.22 -12.89 -2.99
N ASP A 2 20.81 -12.91 -4.20
CA ASP A 2 22.10 -12.26 -4.47
C ASP A 2 21.96 -10.73 -4.35
N ARG A 3 23.07 -10.05 -4.05
CA ARG A 3 23.13 -8.59 -3.97
C ARG A 3 22.66 -7.94 -5.27
N VAL A 4 21.73 -7.00 -5.16
CA VAL A 4 21.28 -6.20 -6.31
C VAL A 4 22.34 -5.16 -6.64
N THR A 5 22.96 -5.28 -7.81
CA THR A 5 23.85 -4.27 -8.37
C THR A 5 23.16 -3.57 -9.54
N GLY A 6 23.12 -2.25 -9.53
CA GLY A 6 22.59 -1.47 -10.65
C GLY A 6 23.60 -1.37 -11.79
N ALA A 7 23.10 -1.15 -13.00
CA ALA A 7 23.91 -0.75 -14.14
C ALA A 7 23.34 0.52 -14.75
N ALA A 8 24.22 1.44 -15.16
CA ALA A 8 23.78 2.60 -15.93
C ALA A 8 23.19 2.11 -17.26
N ARG A 9 21.95 2.52 -17.56
CA ARG A 9 21.27 2.14 -18.81
C ARG A 9 21.06 3.38 -19.66
N SER A 10 21.36 3.26 -20.95
CA SER A 10 21.20 4.34 -21.91
C SER A 10 20.25 3.91 -23.02
N PHE A 11 19.27 4.76 -23.29
CA PHE A 11 18.26 4.55 -24.32
C PHE A 11 18.40 5.64 -25.38
N PRO A 12 18.85 5.31 -26.61
CA PRO A 12 18.85 6.26 -27.70
C PRO A 12 17.41 6.54 -28.12
N ILE A 13 17.03 7.81 -28.25
CA ILE A 13 15.66 8.24 -28.55
C ILE A 13 15.74 9.46 -29.47
N PHE A 14 15.38 9.28 -30.74
CA PHE A 14 15.38 10.35 -31.77
C PHE A 14 16.66 11.23 -31.74
N GLY A 15 17.84 10.62 -31.67
CA GLY A 15 19.13 11.32 -31.64
C GLY A 15 19.52 11.93 -30.29
N GLN A 16 18.68 11.79 -29.26
CA GLN A 16 19.01 12.06 -27.85
C GLN A 16 19.26 10.76 -27.09
N THR A 17 19.66 10.85 -25.82
CA THR A 17 19.87 9.69 -24.97
C THR A 17 19.29 9.93 -23.59
N LEU A 18 18.39 9.04 -23.18
CA LEU A 18 17.92 8.95 -21.80
C LEU A 18 18.87 8.04 -21.02
N THR A 19 19.48 8.56 -19.97
CA THR A 19 20.35 7.79 -19.09
C THR A 19 19.66 7.55 -17.75
N VAL A 20 19.48 6.28 -17.41
CA VAL A 20 19.06 5.81 -16.08
C VAL A 20 20.31 5.55 -15.26
N PRO A 21 20.55 6.28 -14.17
CA PRO A 21 21.74 6.08 -13.34
C PRO A 21 21.67 4.75 -12.59
N GLU A 22 22.85 4.20 -12.24
CA GLU A 22 22.97 2.93 -11.49
C GLU A 22 22.11 2.92 -10.23
N SER A 23 22.07 4.03 -9.48
CA SER A 23 21.30 4.16 -8.25
C SER A 23 19.79 4.04 -8.45
N MET A 24 19.28 4.47 -9.62
CA MET A 24 17.87 4.30 -10.01
C MET A 24 17.61 2.88 -10.53
N ASP A 25 18.59 2.25 -11.17
CA ASP A 25 18.48 0.86 -11.59
C ASP A 25 18.41 -0.09 -10.39
N VAL A 26 19.16 0.19 -9.31
CA VAL A 26 19.03 -0.54 -8.03
C VAL A 26 17.63 -0.39 -7.45
N PHE A 27 17.11 0.83 -7.38
CA PHE A 27 15.75 1.10 -6.90
C PHE A 27 14.71 0.30 -7.71
N ASN A 28 14.78 0.37 -9.05
CA ASN A 28 13.86 -0.33 -9.93
C ASN A 28 13.98 -1.85 -9.84
N SER A 29 15.19 -2.36 -9.61
CA SER A 29 15.43 -3.79 -9.42
C SER A 29 14.72 -4.29 -8.15
N TYR A 30 14.88 -3.60 -7.01
CA TYR A 30 14.12 -3.94 -5.80
C TYR A 30 12.61 -3.80 -6.03
N ARG A 31 12.16 -2.72 -6.68
CA ARG A 31 10.75 -2.49 -7.00
C ARG A 31 10.14 -3.68 -7.76
N LEU A 32 10.80 -4.17 -8.80
CA LEU A 32 10.32 -5.29 -9.63
C LEU A 32 10.42 -6.64 -8.92
N ILE A 33 11.48 -6.87 -8.15
CA ILE A 33 11.64 -8.08 -7.35
C ILE A 33 10.46 -8.22 -6.36
N PHE A 34 10.22 -7.17 -5.58
CA PHE A 34 9.17 -7.18 -4.57
C PHE A 34 7.77 -7.13 -5.18
N GLN A 35 7.59 -6.51 -6.33
CA GLN A 35 6.34 -6.59 -7.08
C GLN A 35 5.99 -8.05 -7.42
N ASN A 36 6.94 -8.82 -7.94
CA ASN A 36 6.72 -10.23 -8.28
C ASN A 36 6.45 -11.10 -7.06
N ILE A 37 7.07 -10.80 -5.93
CA ILE A 37 6.82 -11.47 -4.65
C ILE A 37 5.40 -11.13 -4.16
N ALA A 38 5.05 -9.84 -4.13
CA ALA A 38 3.76 -9.34 -3.68
C ALA A 38 2.61 -9.89 -4.53
N PHE A 39 2.75 -9.99 -5.85
CA PHE A 39 1.74 -10.62 -6.71
C PHE A 39 1.44 -12.06 -6.29
N LYS A 40 2.47 -12.90 -6.15
CA LYS A 40 2.30 -14.31 -5.76
C LYS A 40 1.63 -14.47 -4.39
N LEU A 41 1.97 -13.60 -3.45
CA LEU A 41 1.44 -13.65 -2.09
C LEU A 41 0.04 -13.04 -2.00
N CYS A 42 -0.27 -12.04 -2.81
CA CYS A 42 -1.62 -11.52 -2.96
C CYS A 42 -2.55 -12.56 -3.60
N ASP A 43 -2.10 -13.27 -4.65
CA ASP A 43 -2.87 -14.38 -5.24
C ASP A 43 -3.17 -15.47 -4.19
N ALA A 44 -2.19 -15.79 -3.34
CA ALA A 44 -2.37 -16.72 -2.24
C ALA A 44 -3.33 -16.17 -1.16
N ALA A 45 -3.21 -14.89 -0.82
CA ALA A 45 -4.10 -14.21 0.13
C ALA A 45 -5.55 -14.20 -0.38
N GLU A 46 -5.76 -13.92 -1.66
CA GLU A 46 -7.07 -13.96 -2.32
C GLU A 46 -7.67 -15.37 -2.31
N GLY A 47 -6.86 -16.39 -2.65
CA GLY A 47 -7.29 -17.78 -2.57
C GLY A 47 -7.74 -18.15 -1.15
N ALA A 48 -6.98 -17.73 -0.14
CA ALA A 48 -7.34 -17.93 1.27
C ALA A 48 -8.57 -17.12 1.69
N TYR A 49 -8.73 -15.89 1.19
CA TYR A 49 -9.88 -15.03 1.44
C TYR A 49 -11.16 -15.73 0.97
N HIS A 50 -11.21 -16.15 -0.30
CA HIS A 50 -12.40 -16.80 -0.86
C HIS A 50 -12.70 -18.16 -0.24
N ALA A 51 -11.68 -18.89 0.22
CA ALA A 51 -11.87 -20.18 0.87
C ALA A 51 -12.51 -20.03 2.27
N ASN A 52 -12.07 -19.02 3.04
CA ASN A 52 -12.33 -18.93 4.48
C ASN A 52 -13.31 -17.82 4.89
N ILE A 53 -13.55 -16.82 4.05
CA ILE A 53 -14.37 -15.65 4.39
C ILE A 53 -15.66 -15.65 3.57
N ARG A 54 -16.80 -15.73 4.26
CA ARG A 54 -18.15 -15.81 3.64
C ARG A 54 -19.18 -14.90 4.29
N ASP A 55 -18.85 -14.33 5.44
CA ASP A 55 -19.69 -13.46 6.25
C ASP A 55 -18.82 -12.55 7.13
N LEU A 56 -19.46 -11.68 7.90
CA LEU A 56 -18.76 -10.75 8.79
C LEU A 56 -17.93 -11.48 9.86
N ASP A 57 -18.45 -12.57 10.43
CA ASP A 57 -17.78 -13.24 11.55
C ASP A 57 -16.49 -13.91 11.07
N SER A 58 -16.54 -14.61 9.93
CA SER A 58 -15.37 -15.19 9.27
C SER A 58 -14.39 -14.11 8.78
N PHE A 59 -14.87 -12.95 8.33
CA PHE A 59 -14.01 -11.81 7.98
C PHE A 59 -13.22 -11.31 9.20
N LEU A 60 -13.91 -11.01 10.29
CA LEU A 60 -13.30 -10.54 11.55
C LEU A 60 -12.34 -11.57 12.15
N GLU A 61 -12.59 -12.86 11.94
CA GLU A 61 -11.76 -13.94 12.47
C GLU A 61 -10.51 -14.24 11.63
N HIS A 62 -10.61 -14.13 10.31
CA HIS A 62 -9.59 -14.67 9.39
C HIS A 62 -8.82 -13.62 8.60
N PHE A 63 -9.39 -12.44 8.33
CA PHE A 63 -8.75 -11.50 7.39
C PHE A 63 -7.34 -11.09 7.83
N ILE A 64 -7.18 -10.59 9.06
CA ILE A 64 -5.86 -10.16 9.56
C ILE A 64 -4.87 -11.33 9.63
N LYS A 65 -5.33 -12.55 9.92
CA LYS A 65 -4.46 -13.75 9.92
C LYS A 65 -3.96 -14.08 8.52
N ILE A 66 -4.84 -14.01 7.52
CA ILE A 66 -4.48 -14.17 6.10
C ILE A 66 -3.49 -13.08 5.70
N TYR A 67 -3.78 -11.83 6.07
CA TYR A 67 -2.95 -10.68 5.76
C TYR A 67 -1.53 -10.83 6.33
N ASP A 68 -1.41 -11.12 7.63
CA ASP A 68 -0.13 -11.24 8.34
C ASP A 68 0.67 -12.46 7.88
N CYS A 69 -0.01 -13.58 7.60
CA CYS A 69 0.63 -14.80 7.09
C CYS A 69 1.36 -14.57 5.77
N MET A 70 0.82 -13.69 4.91
CA MET A 70 1.41 -13.38 3.61
C MET A 70 2.35 -12.16 3.65
N LEU A 71 2.15 -11.20 4.57
CA LEU A 71 3.07 -10.06 4.76
C LEU A 71 4.43 -10.50 5.29
N ASN A 72 4.44 -11.34 6.34
CA ASN A 72 5.67 -11.75 7.03
C ASN A 72 6.75 -12.33 6.08
N PRO A 73 6.44 -13.22 5.13
CA PRO A 73 7.41 -13.69 4.14
C PRO A 73 8.08 -12.57 3.33
N VAL A 74 7.33 -11.52 2.95
CA VAL A 74 7.87 -10.39 2.17
C VAL A 74 8.81 -9.55 3.03
N VAL A 75 8.37 -9.22 4.24
CA VAL A 75 9.16 -8.45 5.21
C VAL A 75 10.43 -9.20 5.59
N LYS A 76 10.35 -10.52 5.74
CA LYS A 76 11.50 -11.38 6.01
C LYS A 76 12.51 -11.39 4.87
N GLU A 77 12.07 -11.41 3.61
CA GLU A 77 13.00 -11.31 2.48
C GLU A 77 13.71 -9.95 2.45
N ALA A 78 12.99 -8.85 2.68
CA ALA A 78 13.59 -7.53 2.83
C ALA A 78 14.60 -7.48 3.98
N PHE A 79 14.24 -8.01 5.15
CA PHE A 79 15.14 -8.05 6.29
C PHE A 79 16.40 -8.88 6.02
N ASN A 80 16.28 -10.02 5.34
CA ASN A 80 17.43 -10.83 4.93
C ASN A 80 18.38 -10.03 4.02
N ILE A 81 17.84 -9.20 3.12
CA ILE A 81 18.64 -8.30 2.27
C ILE A 81 19.37 -7.26 3.12
N LEU A 82 18.71 -6.64 4.11
CA LEU A 82 19.37 -5.71 5.03
C LEU A 82 20.57 -6.35 5.73
N ILE A 83 20.39 -7.55 6.27
CA ILE A 83 21.49 -8.29 6.93
C ILE A 83 22.63 -8.60 5.96
N ALA A 84 22.31 -9.04 4.75
CA ALA A 84 23.30 -9.35 3.71
C ALA A 84 24.08 -8.11 3.24
N GLU A 85 23.45 -6.94 3.22
CA GLU A 85 24.06 -5.64 2.89
C GLU A 85 24.80 -4.99 4.07
N GLY A 86 24.93 -5.68 5.21
CA GLY A 86 25.67 -5.19 6.38
C GLY A 86 24.88 -4.27 7.30
N VAL A 87 23.56 -4.15 7.12
CA VAL A 87 22.68 -3.34 7.97
C VAL A 87 22.26 -4.15 9.19
N TRP A 88 23.11 -4.14 10.23
CA TRP A 88 22.88 -4.91 11.47
C TRP A 88 22.26 -4.11 12.62
N THR A 89 22.02 -2.82 12.40
CA THR A 89 21.40 -1.91 13.38
C THR A 89 19.88 -2.02 13.40
N VAL A 90 19.29 -2.74 12.44
CA VAL A 90 17.85 -2.93 12.30
C VAL A 90 17.46 -4.28 12.90
N ASN A 91 16.42 -4.28 13.74
CA ASN A 91 15.78 -5.48 14.28
C ASN A 91 14.56 -5.86 13.41
N TYR A 92 14.26 -7.16 13.29
CA TYR A 92 13.16 -7.64 12.43
C TYR A 92 11.80 -7.12 12.90
N GLU A 93 11.50 -7.25 14.19
CA GLU A 93 10.23 -6.80 14.77
C GLU A 93 10.03 -5.29 14.59
N ALA A 94 11.06 -4.50 14.85
CA ALA A 94 11.03 -3.05 14.64
C ALA A 94 10.86 -2.67 13.16
N PHE A 95 11.47 -3.42 12.25
CA PHE A 95 11.31 -3.21 10.81
C PHE A 95 9.88 -3.54 10.33
N LEU A 96 9.30 -4.64 10.81
CA LEU A 96 7.91 -5.01 10.54
C LEU A 96 6.95 -3.98 11.11
N GLU A 97 7.14 -3.56 12.36
CA GLU A 97 6.29 -2.56 13.01
C GLU A 97 6.34 -1.21 12.29
N GLN A 98 7.53 -0.76 11.87
CA GLN A 98 7.67 0.46 11.09
C GLN A 98 6.98 0.33 9.73
N HIS A 99 7.15 -0.80 9.04
CA HIS A 99 6.47 -1.05 7.76
C HIS A 99 4.95 -0.96 7.91
N VAL A 100 4.37 -1.64 8.90
CA VAL A 100 2.93 -1.60 9.19
C VAL A 100 2.49 -0.20 9.63
N ALA A 101 3.34 0.57 10.32
CA ALA A 101 3.01 1.95 10.67
C ALA A 101 2.96 2.87 9.44
N ASP A 102 3.76 2.61 8.41
CA ASP A 102 3.86 3.46 7.21
C ASP A 102 2.91 3.01 6.08
N PHE A 103 2.66 1.70 5.96
CA PHE A 103 1.92 1.08 4.86
C PHE A 103 0.88 0.08 5.40
N HIS A 104 -0.37 0.52 5.46
CA HIS A 104 -1.44 -0.18 6.16
C HIS A 104 -2.82 0.02 5.53
N LEU A 105 -2.92 0.17 4.21
CA LEU A 105 -4.20 0.43 3.54
C LEU A 105 -5.22 -0.70 3.78
N ALA A 106 -4.77 -1.96 3.73
CA ALA A 106 -5.67 -3.10 3.97
C ALA A 106 -6.08 -3.21 5.45
N ILE A 107 -5.19 -2.78 6.35
CA ILE A 107 -5.48 -2.69 7.78
C ILE A 107 -6.47 -1.56 8.05
N ASP A 108 -6.37 -0.42 7.34
CA ASP A 108 -7.33 0.68 7.42
C ASP A 108 -8.72 0.25 6.94
N ASP A 109 -8.81 -0.53 5.86
CA ASP A 109 -10.09 -1.10 5.42
C ASP A 109 -10.70 -2.00 6.50
N TYR A 110 -9.89 -2.87 7.11
CA TYR A 110 -10.34 -3.72 8.22
C TYR A 110 -10.80 -2.87 9.42
N ASN A 111 -10.03 -1.86 9.80
CA ASN A 111 -10.38 -0.95 10.90
C ASN A 111 -11.68 -0.20 10.61
N ALA A 112 -11.92 0.21 9.37
CA ALA A 112 -13.17 0.83 8.97
C ALA A 112 -14.38 -0.11 9.15
N VAL A 113 -14.21 -1.42 8.95
CA VAL A 113 -15.25 -2.43 9.26
C VAL A 113 -15.45 -2.54 10.77
N ILE A 114 -14.38 -2.58 11.56
CA ILE A 114 -14.43 -2.60 13.02
C ILE A 114 -15.15 -1.36 13.58
N ASP A 115 -14.87 -0.19 13.04
CA ASP A 115 -15.51 1.07 13.47
C ASP A 115 -17.03 1.03 13.22
N ARG A 116 -17.46 0.55 12.05
CA ARG A 116 -18.89 0.39 11.74
C ARG A 116 -19.54 -0.68 12.61
N PHE A 117 -18.82 -1.76 12.91
CA PHE A 117 -19.29 -2.80 13.84
C PHE A 117 -19.50 -2.24 15.25
N ASN A 118 -18.54 -1.48 15.77
CA ASN A 118 -18.63 -0.81 17.06
C ASN A 118 -19.77 0.21 17.10
N ALA A 119 -19.96 1.00 16.04
CA ALA A 119 -21.09 1.92 15.93
C ALA A 119 -22.45 1.20 16.00
N ALA A 120 -22.57 0.02 15.40
CA ALA A 120 -23.79 -0.80 15.47
C ALA A 120 -24.08 -1.28 16.90
N ILE A 121 -23.05 -1.66 17.67
CA ILE A 121 -23.18 -2.01 19.09
C ILE A 121 -23.68 -0.81 19.89
N GLU A 122 -23.06 0.36 19.71
CA GLU A 122 -23.44 1.58 20.42
C GLU A 122 -24.89 2.00 20.10
N GLU A 123 -25.31 1.87 18.85
CA GLU A 123 -26.69 2.16 18.45
C GLU A 123 -27.70 1.21 19.11
N ASN A 124 -27.39 -0.10 19.15
CA ASN A 124 -28.25 -1.10 19.79
C ASN A 124 -28.36 -0.86 21.29
N GLN A 125 -27.24 -0.56 21.96
CA GLN A 125 -27.22 -0.19 23.37
C GLN A 125 -28.08 1.05 23.64
N ARG A 126 -27.93 2.10 22.82
CA ARG A 126 -28.75 3.32 22.95
C ARG A 126 -30.25 3.03 22.80
N LYS A 127 -30.64 2.18 21.85
CA LYS A 127 -32.03 1.77 21.68
C LYS A 127 -32.57 1.05 22.92
N VAL A 128 -31.78 0.13 23.49
CA VAL A 128 -32.13 -0.58 24.73
C VAL A 128 -32.25 0.39 25.91
N SER A 129 -31.28 1.28 26.12
CA SER A 129 -31.34 2.29 27.19
C SER A 129 -32.54 3.23 27.05
N ASN A 130 -32.83 3.70 25.84
CA ASN A 130 -34.00 4.53 25.58
C ASN A 130 -35.31 3.79 25.88
N MET A 131 -35.42 2.50 25.52
CA MET A 131 -36.58 1.67 25.86
C MET A 131 -36.74 1.44 27.37
N MET A 132 -35.64 1.19 28.08
CA MET A 132 -35.66 1.04 29.54
C MET A 132 -36.04 2.33 30.28
N GLY A 133 -35.74 3.50 29.70
CA GLY A 133 -36.17 4.80 30.25
C GLY A 133 -37.69 5.00 30.29
N TYR A 134 -38.47 4.21 29.55
CA TYR A 134 -39.94 4.25 29.55
C TYR A 134 -40.58 3.21 30.49
N VAL A 135 -39.78 2.37 31.17
CA VAL A 135 -40.28 1.34 32.12
C VAL A 135 -39.92 1.77 33.55
N PRO A 136 -40.88 2.25 34.37
CA PRO A 136 -40.56 2.93 35.63
C PRO A 136 -39.89 2.11 36.75
N ASN A 137 -39.52 0.84 36.54
CA ASN A 137 -39.03 -0.05 37.62
C ASN A 137 -37.94 -1.07 37.20
N LEU A 138 -37.18 -0.82 36.12
CA LEU A 138 -36.03 -1.68 35.76
C LEU A 138 -34.71 -0.94 35.97
N THR A 139 -34.34 -0.77 37.23
CA THR A 139 -32.96 -0.51 37.65
C THR A 139 -32.23 -1.85 37.80
N GLY A 140 -31.70 -2.39 36.72
CA GLY A 140 -31.06 -3.71 36.78
C GLY A 140 -30.12 -4.04 35.62
N GLY A 141 -28.81 -3.92 35.89
CA GLY A 141 -27.77 -4.83 35.38
C GLY A 141 -27.54 -4.91 33.87
N GLY A 142 -26.88 -3.92 33.28
CA GLY A 142 -26.51 -3.93 31.86
C GLY A 142 -25.17 -3.25 31.56
N PHE A 143 -24.13 -3.47 32.36
CA PHE A 143 -22.81 -2.83 32.20
C PHE A 143 -21.64 -3.84 32.29
N GLY A 144 -21.77 -5.01 31.64
CA GLY A 144 -20.75 -6.07 31.69
C GLY A 144 -19.86 -6.22 30.44
N LEU A 145 -20.34 -5.80 29.26
CA LEU A 145 -19.66 -6.04 27.97
C LEU A 145 -18.95 -4.81 27.39
N THR A 146 -19.24 -3.61 27.91
CA THR A 146 -18.76 -2.34 27.35
C THR A 146 -17.28 -2.08 27.59
N GLY A 147 -16.65 -2.71 28.58
CA GLY A 147 -15.22 -2.51 28.87
C GLY A 147 -14.27 -3.26 27.93
N ALA A 148 -14.59 -4.53 27.60
CA ALA A 148 -13.73 -5.36 26.76
C ALA A 148 -13.80 -4.99 25.28
N LEU A 149 -14.99 -4.67 24.76
CA LEU A 149 -15.18 -4.28 23.37
C LEU A 149 -14.66 -2.86 23.07
N LYS A 150 -14.79 -1.91 24.00
CA LYS A 150 -14.17 -0.57 23.86
C LYS A 150 -12.64 -0.62 23.84
N GLY A 151 -12.03 -1.66 24.41
CA GLY A 151 -10.58 -1.90 24.37
C GLY A 151 -10.06 -2.40 23.02
N ILE A 152 -10.91 -3.06 22.22
CA ILE A 152 -10.58 -3.53 20.86
C ILE A 152 -10.54 -2.36 19.87
N ALA A 153 -11.22 -1.25 20.17
CA ALA A 153 -11.40 -0.11 19.26
C ALA A 153 -10.25 0.92 19.26
N LYS A 154 -9.08 0.65 19.84
CA LYS A 154 -8.03 1.70 19.93
C LYS A 154 -6.58 1.25 19.96
N ALA A 155 -6.27 0.04 20.41
CA ALA A 155 -4.95 -0.53 20.15
C ALA A 155 -5.00 -1.11 18.73
N THR A 156 -4.05 -0.74 17.88
CA THR A 156 -3.95 -1.11 16.46
C THR A 156 -4.48 -2.53 16.28
N ALA A 157 -5.68 -2.70 15.68
CA ALA A 157 -6.41 -3.97 15.70
C ALA A 157 -5.56 -5.11 15.12
N PHE A 158 -4.61 -4.76 14.25
CA PHE A 158 -3.50 -5.60 13.81
C PHE A 158 -2.70 -6.24 14.95
N ASN A 159 -2.15 -5.47 15.90
CA ASN A 159 -1.36 -6.00 17.02
C ASN A 159 -2.22 -6.89 17.92
N LEU A 160 -3.46 -6.50 18.20
CA LEU A 160 -4.37 -7.30 19.03
C LEU A 160 -4.72 -8.66 18.39
N VAL A 161 -5.00 -8.68 17.08
CA VAL A 161 -5.34 -9.91 16.36
C VAL A 161 -4.11 -10.77 16.10
N ARG A 162 -2.95 -10.16 15.80
CA ARG A 162 -1.64 -10.83 15.74
C ARG A 162 -1.31 -11.52 17.06
N ASP A 163 -1.52 -10.81 18.16
CA ASP A 163 -1.20 -11.30 19.52
C ASP A 163 -2.31 -12.21 20.10
N GLY A 164 -3.32 -12.57 19.28
CA GLY A 164 -4.28 -13.63 19.58
C GLY A 164 -5.49 -13.23 20.42
N ILE A 165 -5.86 -11.94 20.47
CA ILE A 165 -7.12 -11.53 21.09
C ILE A 165 -8.29 -12.04 20.25
N GLU A 166 -9.09 -12.91 20.86
CA GLU A 166 -10.01 -13.78 20.15
C GLU A 166 -11.21 -13.04 19.52
N ALA A 167 -11.42 -13.31 18.22
CA ALA A 167 -12.64 -12.99 17.49
C ALA A 167 -13.93 -13.53 18.16
N SER A 168 -13.81 -14.46 19.12
CA SER A 168 -14.90 -14.98 19.95
C SER A 168 -15.63 -13.86 20.72
N VAL A 169 -14.93 -12.79 21.10
CA VAL A 169 -15.53 -11.60 21.75
C VAL A 169 -16.44 -10.83 20.78
N LEU A 170 -16.04 -10.72 19.52
CA LEU A 170 -16.82 -10.03 18.47
C LEU A 170 -18.04 -10.86 18.05
N ARG A 171 -17.91 -12.18 17.94
CA ARG A 171 -19.04 -13.08 17.58
C ARG A 171 -20.20 -13.02 18.57
N ASN A 172 -19.93 -12.74 19.84
CA ASN A 172 -20.93 -12.64 20.91
C ASN A 172 -21.46 -11.21 21.14
N ALA A 173 -20.99 -10.22 20.38
CA ALA A 173 -21.44 -8.85 20.53
C ALA A 173 -22.89 -8.65 20.04
N ASP A 174 -23.61 -7.70 20.67
CA ASP A 174 -25.00 -7.33 20.38
C ASP A 174 -25.11 -6.54 19.06
N VAL A 175 -24.81 -7.23 17.96
CA VAL A 175 -25.03 -6.78 16.58
C VAL A 175 -26.01 -7.76 15.94
N LYS A 176 -27.19 -7.26 15.56
CA LYS A 176 -28.28 -8.11 15.06
C LYS A 176 -27.87 -8.81 13.76
N PRO A 177 -28.40 -10.01 13.47
CA PRO A 177 -28.04 -10.75 12.25
C PRO A 177 -28.18 -9.93 10.96
N VAL A 178 -29.24 -9.12 10.83
CA VAL A 178 -29.44 -8.25 9.66
C VAL A 178 -28.36 -7.17 9.54
N GLN A 179 -27.92 -6.59 10.67
CA GLN A 179 -26.84 -5.60 10.67
C GLN A 179 -25.50 -6.24 10.27
N ARG A 180 -25.23 -7.48 10.72
CA ARG A 180 -24.00 -8.20 10.32
C ARG A 180 -23.94 -8.45 8.82
N VAL A 181 -25.04 -8.87 8.21
CA VAL A 181 -25.13 -9.06 6.75
C VAL A 181 -24.90 -7.75 6.02
N GLU A 182 -25.47 -6.65 6.51
CA GLU A 182 -25.31 -5.33 5.90
C GLU A 182 -23.86 -4.83 5.98
N LEU A 183 -23.22 -4.96 7.14
CA LEU A 183 -21.81 -4.61 7.33
C LEU A 183 -20.89 -5.41 6.39
N TYR A 184 -21.14 -6.71 6.25
CA TYR A 184 -20.34 -7.56 5.35
C TYR A 184 -20.49 -7.15 3.88
N ARG A 185 -21.72 -6.80 3.44
CA ARG A 185 -21.98 -6.36 2.05
C ARG A 185 -21.27 -5.06 1.68
N GLN A 186 -20.90 -4.24 2.66
CA GLN A 186 -20.20 -2.98 2.42
C GLN A 186 -18.69 -3.17 2.19
N ILE A 187 -18.16 -4.37 2.42
CA ILE A 187 -16.78 -4.71 2.08
C ILE A 187 -16.70 -4.89 0.58
N ASN A 188 -15.79 -4.18 -0.07
CA ASN A 188 -15.45 -4.40 -1.47
C ASN A 188 -14.18 -5.27 -1.54
N PRO A 189 -14.29 -6.56 -1.87
CA PRO A 189 -13.14 -7.46 -1.89
C PRO A 189 -12.07 -7.07 -2.90
N ASP A 190 -12.45 -6.48 -4.04
CA ASP A 190 -11.50 -6.08 -5.08
C ASP A 190 -10.59 -4.96 -4.57
N VAL A 191 -11.19 -3.92 -3.97
CA VAL A 191 -10.44 -2.79 -3.38
C VAL A 191 -9.58 -3.26 -2.21
N LEU A 192 -10.15 -4.13 -1.35
CA LEU A 192 -9.43 -4.68 -0.21
C LEU A 192 -8.19 -5.46 -0.67
N LEU A 193 -8.32 -6.34 -1.66
CA LEU A 193 -7.22 -7.14 -2.18
C LEU A 193 -6.20 -6.30 -2.97
N ASP A 194 -6.63 -5.24 -3.64
CA ASP A 194 -5.72 -4.24 -4.23
C ASP A 194 -4.88 -3.55 -3.13
N HIS A 195 -5.49 -3.17 -2.01
CA HIS A 195 -4.77 -2.61 -0.86
C HIS A 195 -3.83 -3.62 -0.21
N VAL A 196 -4.21 -4.91 -0.13
CA VAL A 196 -3.33 -5.99 0.34
C VAL A 196 -2.07 -6.09 -0.53
N PHE A 197 -2.24 -6.10 -1.85
CA PHE A 197 -1.12 -6.09 -2.79
C PHE A 197 -0.22 -4.87 -2.58
N ILE A 198 -0.82 -3.69 -2.43
CA ILE A 198 -0.09 -2.43 -2.27
C ILE A 198 0.76 -2.45 -1.00
N ASP A 199 0.20 -2.85 0.14
CA ASP A 199 0.95 -2.98 1.40
C ASP A 199 2.13 -3.94 1.25
N TYR A 200 1.91 -5.13 0.66
CA TYR A 200 2.98 -6.13 0.45
C TYR A 200 4.07 -5.63 -0.48
N TRP A 201 3.67 -4.96 -1.57
CA TRP A 201 4.63 -4.44 -2.52
C TRP A 201 5.50 -3.36 -1.87
N HIS A 202 4.91 -2.44 -1.08
CA HIS A 202 5.65 -1.36 -0.41
C HIS A 202 6.68 -1.79 0.61
N VAL A 203 6.78 -3.07 0.96
CA VAL A 203 7.94 -3.59 1.69
C VAL A 203 9.27 -3.21 1.00
N PHE A 204 9.29 -3.07 -0.34
CA PHE A 204 10.46 -2.58 -1.06
C PHE A 204 10.85 -1.15 -0.67
N LEU A 205 9.88 -0.28 -0.37
CA LEU A 205 10.14 1.10 0.06
C LEU A 205 10.77 1.10 1.45
N SER A 206 10.24 0.30 2.37
CA SER A 206 10.82 0.11 3.71
C SER A 206 12.26 -0.40 3.63
N LEU A 207 12.53 -1.39 2.76
CA LEU A 207 13.86 -1.92 2.49
C LEU A 207 14.82 -0.83 1.98
N VAL A 208 14.44 -0.18 0.88
CA VAL A 208 15.30 0.83 0.23
C VAL A 208 15.58 1.98 1.18
N TRP A 209 14.57 2.43 1.94
CA TRP A 209 14.74 3.48 2.92
C TRP A 209 15.77 3.09 3.99
N ALA A 210 15.65 1.88 4.56
CA ALA A 210 16.61 1.38 5.54
C ALA A 210 18.03 1.27 4.96
N LEU A 211 18.18 0.84 3.70
CA LEU A 211 19.48 0.82 3.01
C LEU A 211 20.08 2.23 2.87
N ILE A 212 19.28 3.22 2.47
CA ILE A 212 19.70 4.62 2.33
C ILE A 212 20.14 5.20 3.68
N GLN A 213 19.35 4.97 4.74
CA GLN A 213 19.69 5.42 6.10
C GLN A 213 20.99 4.80 6.63
N ASN A 214 21.41 3.67 6.06
CA ASN A 214 22.67 3.01 6.39
C ASN A 214 23.77 3.24 5.34
N GLY A 215 23.64 4.30 4.54
CA GLY A 215 24.72 4.81 3.68
C GLY A 215 24.78 4.22 2.27
N GLN A 216 23.80 3.41 1.87
CA GLN A 216 23.74 2.92 0.49
C GLN A 216 23.29 4.04 -0.48
N ALA A 217 23.99 4.17 -1.59
CA ALA A 217 23.69 5.15 -2.63
C ALA A 217 22.60 4.65 -3.59
N ILE A 218 21.34 4.70 -3.14
CA ILE A 218 20.16 4.33 -3.93
C ILE A 218 19.36 5.60 -4.24
N TRP A 219 18.81 5.69 -5.45
CA TRP A 219 17.93 6.80 -5.83
C TRP A 219 16.61 6.71 -5.04
N TRP A 220 16.04 7.85 -4.66
CA TRP A 220 14.78 7.92 -3.93
C TRP A 220 13.85 8.98 -4.54
N PRO A 221 12.56 8.67 -4.72
CA PRO A 221 11.59 9.66 -5.19
C PRO A 221 11.39 10.75 -4.14
N THR A 222 11.34 12.02 -4.55
CA THR A 222 11.10 13.14 -3.64
C THR A 222 9.95 14.01 -4.14
N ASP A 223 9.21 14.62 -3.22
CA ASP A 223 8.12 15.55 -3.56
C ASP A 223 8.63 16.73 -4.40
N GLN A 224 9.84 17.22 -4.13
CA GLN A 224 10.46 18.29 -4.90
C GLN A 224 10.71 17.86 -6.35
N ALA A 225 11.28 16.68 -6.57
CA ALA A 225 11.51 16.13 -7.91
C ALA A 225 10.19 15.91 -8.66
N TYR A 226 9.18 15.35 -8.00
CA TYR A 226 7.83 15.18 -8.55
C TYR A 226 7.19 16.51 -8.96
N GLN A 227 7.23 17.53 -8.09
CA GLN A 227 6.66 18.85 -8.39
C GLN A 227 7.40 19.52 -9.54
N GLN A 228 8.74 19.42 -9.57
CA GLN A 228 9.55 19.95 -10.64
C GLN A 228 9.23 19.27 -11.98
N ALA A 229 9.19 17.93 -12.01
CA ALA A 229 8.85 17.14 -13.19
C ALA A 229 7.45 17.50 -13.70
N ASN A 230 6.46 17.57 -12.80
CA ASN A 230 5.09 17.94 -13.18
C ASN A 230 4.98 19.36 -13.69
N ASN A 231 5.65 20.34 -13.08
CA ASN A 231 5.62 21.71 -13.57
C ASN A 231 6.20 21.81 -15.00
N ILE A 232 7.30 21.10 -15.27
CA ILE A 232 7.87 21.02 -16.63
C ILE A 232 6.88 20.34 -17.58
N PHE A 233 6.31 19.20 -17.19
CA PHE A 233 5.37 18.44 -18.00
C PHE A 233 4.13 19.25 -18.40
N HIS A 234 3.50 19.94 -17.46
CA HIS A 234 2.35 20.81 -17.73
C HIS A 234 2.68 21.91 -18.75
N ASN A 235 3.90 22.46 -18.68
CA ASN A 235 4.36 23.50 -19.59
C ASN A 235 4.65 23.00 -21.01
N LEU A 236 4.80 21.69 -21.25
CA LEU A 236 5.05 21.14 -22.59
C LEU A 236 3.91 21.42 -23.58
N THR A 237 2.69 21.65 -23.07
CA THR A 237 1.51 21.96 -23.89
C THR A 237 1.32 23.47 -24.14
N HIS A 238 2.15 24.32 -23.51
CA HIS A 238 2.05 25.77 -23.67
C HIS A 238 2.38 26.19 -25.12
N PRO A 239 1.58 27.06 -25.78
CA PRO A 239 1.78 27.42 -27.20
C PRO A 239 3.16 28.00 -27.52
N ASN A 240 3.76 28.70 -26.56
CA ASN A 240 5.10 29.30 -26.72
C ASN A 240 6.25 28.36 -26.30
N PHE A 241 5.97 27.10 -25.94
CA PHE A 241 7.03 26.16 -25.62
C PHE A 241 7.84 25.82 -26.89
N PRO A 242 9.18 25.93 -26.87
CA PRO A 242 10.00 25.65 -28.06
C PRO A 242 9.82 24.20 -28.54
N GLN A 243 9.30 24.03 -29.75
CA GLN A 243 8.89 22.71 -30.25
C GLN A 243 10.07 21.75 -30.43
N ASP A 244 11.26 22.27 -30.75
CA ASP A 244 12.52 21.53 -30.84
C ASP A 244 13.06 21.06 -29.48
N ARG A 245 12.56 21.62 -28.37
CA ARG A 245 12.97 21.29 -27.00
C ARG A 245 12.03 20.31 -26.29
N ILE A 246 10.87 20.00 -26.85
CA ILE A 246 9.86 19.14 -26.21
C ILE A 246 10.45 17.77 -25.85
N LEU A 247 11.19 17.13 -26.76
CA LEU A 247 11.79 15.83 -26.49
C LEU A 247 12.78 15.91 -25.33
N ALA A 248 13.70 16.88 -25.35
CA ALA A 248 14.70 17.04 -24.30
C ALA A 248 14.05 17.26 -22.92
N ALA A 249 13.07 18.17 -22.86
CA ALA A 249 12.34 18.46 -21.63
C ALA A 249 11.54 17.24 -21.12
N LEU A 250 10.95 16.45 -22.02
CA LEU A 250 10.25 15.23 -21.64
C LEU A 250 11.20 14.15 -21.12
N LEU A 251 12.39 14.00 -21.71
CA LEU A 251 13.41 13.08 -21.18
C LEU A 251 13.92 13.53 -19.81
N ASP A 252 14.04 14.84 -19.58
CA ASP A 252 14.36 15.40 -18.26
C ASP A 252 13.27 15.11 -17.22
N VAL A 253 11.99 15.22 -17.60
CA VAL A 253 10.85 14.84 -16.77
C VAL A 253 10.94 13.36 -16.39
N ILE A 254 11.07 12.47 -17.37
CA ILE A 254 11.16 11.01 -17.15
C ILE A 254 12.37 10.64 -16.29
N ARG A 255 13.52 11.30 -16.49
CA ARG A 255 14.73 11.08 -15.68
C ARG A 255 14.56 11.55 -14.23
N THR A 256 13.73 12.57 -14.00
CA THR A 256 13.52 13.16 -12.68
C THR A 256 12.46 12.38 -11.89
N ASP A 257 11.36 12.03 -12.55
CA ASP A 257 10.27 11.24 -11.99
C ASP A 257 9.71 10.28 -13.06
N PRO A 258 10.15 9.01 -13.09
CA PRO A 258 9.81 8.09 -14.16
C PRO A 258 8.44 7.42 -14.02
N TYR A 259 7.68 7.63 -12.95
CA TYR A 259 6.54 6.74 -12.61
C TYR A 259 5.16 7.28 -12.99
N ASP A 260 5.06 8.48 -13.54
CA ASP A 260 3.79 9.02 -14.03
C ASP A 260 3.45 8.47 -15.43
N ALA A 261 2.32 7.75 -15.55
CA ALA A 261 1.88 7.18 -16.83
C ALA A 261 1.54 8.24 -17.89
N GLU A 262 1.18 9.47 -17.50
CA GLU A 262 0.85 10.55 -18.44
C GLU A 262 2.09 10.95 -19.26
N TYR A 263 3.29 10.87 -18.68
CA TYR A 263 4.54 11.19 -19.38
C TYR A 263 4.72 10.28 -20.59
N TYR A 264 4.45 8.98 -20.42
CA TYR A 264 4.55 7.98 -21.47
C TYR A 264 3.40 8.05 -22.46
N LYS A 265 2.17 8.34 -22.01
CA LYS A 265 1.02 8.58 -22.91
C LYS A 265 1.29 9.77 -23.81
N PHE A 266 1.82 10.86 -23.25
CA PHE A 266 2.24 12.04 -24.01
C PHE A 266 3.34 11.68 -25.01
N MET A 267 4.40 10.98 -24.56
CA MET A 267 5.51 10.53 -25.42
C MET A 267 5.00 9.72 -26.63
N LEU A 268 4.15 8.72 -26.39
CA LEU A 268 3.55 7.88 -27.42
C LEU A 268 2.67 8.69 -28.37
N SER A 269 1.85 9.60 -27.85
CA SER A 269 0.98 10.45 -28.68
C SER A 269 1.77 11.42 -29.57
N ARG A 270 2.92 11.90 -29.08
CA ARG A 270 3.72 12.94 -29.74
C ARG A 270 4.74 12.37 -30.72
N PHE A 271 5.34 11.23 -30.39
CA PHE A 271 6.46 10.66 -31.13
C PHE A 271 6.17 9.28 -31.73
N GLY A 272 5.01 8.68 -31.44
CA GLY A 272 4.58 7.40 -32.00
C GLY A 272 5.03 6.18 -31.19
N TYR A 273 4.57 5.00 -31.63
CA TYR A 273 4.91 3.70 -31.07
C TYR A 273 6.16 3.14 -31.75
N THR A 274 7.33 3.61 -31.34
CA THR A 274 8.61 3.06 -31.81
C THR A 274 9.20 2.10 -30.77
N ASP A 275 10.10 1.22 -31.21
CA ASP A 275 10.78 0.27 -30.32
C ASP A 275 11.52 1.01 -29.18
N GLU A 276 12.09 2.19 -29.46
CA GLU A 276 12.76 3.01 -28.45
C GLU A 276 11.77 3.54 -27.39
N VAL A 277 10.62 4.07 -27.82
CA VAL A 277 9.58 4.60 -26.92
C VAL A 277 8.98 3.49 -26.05
N VAL A 278 8.81 2.29 -26.62
CA VAL A 278 8.30 1.11 -25.91
C VAL A 278 9.31 0.59 -24.88
N ALA A 279 10.61 0.55 -25.20
CA ALA A 279 11.65 0.07 -24.28
C ALA A 279 11.71 0.89 -22.98
N ILE A 280 11.58 2.22 -23.07
CA ILE A 280 11.56 3.11 -21.89
C ILE A 280 10.35 2.81 -21.01
N LYS A 281 9.17 2.64 -21.62
CA LYS A 281 7.94 2.29 -20.90
C LYS A 281 8.08 0.97 -20.16
N ILE A 282 8.70 -0.05 -20.77
CA ILE A 282 8.91 -1.34 -20.11
C ILE A 282 9.89 -1.22 -18.93
N ILE A 283 10.92 -0.39 -19.03
CA ILE A 283 11.96 -0.37 -17.98
C ILE A 283 11.57 0.56 -16.83
N LEU A 284 10.96 1.70 -17.14
CA LEU A 284 10.66 2.74 -16.16
C LEU A 284 9.18 2.77 -15.74
N ALA A 285 8.28 2.27 -16.58
CA ALA A 285 6.84 2.33 -16.37
C ALA A 285 6.17 0.97 -16.12
N THR A 286 6.92 -0.13 -15.88
CA THR A 286 6.33 -1.44 -15.54
C THR A 286 5.71 -1.40 -14.14
N ILE A 287 4.56 -0.75 -14.09
CA ILE A 287 3.44 -0.81 -13.15
C ILE A 287 2.11 -0.82 -13.94
N ILE A 288 2.08 -0.45 -15.24
CA ILE A 288 0.79 -0.15 -15.88
C ILE A 288 0.13 -1.38 -16.54
N TYR A 289 0.85 -2.48 -16.84
CA TYR A 289 0.28 -3.58 -17.65
C TYR A 289 0.90 -4.96 -17.33
N ASN A 290 0.63 -5.51 -16.15
CA ASN A 290 0.62 -6.96 -15.88
C ASN A 290 0.14 -7.12 -14.43
N SER A 291 -0.95 -7.80 -14.11
CA SER A 291 -1.53 -9.02 -14.69
C SER A 291 -3.06 -9.03 -14.52
N ALA A 292 -3.80 -9.47 -15.55
CA ALA A 292 -5.21 -9.84 -15.47
C ALA A 292 -6.12 -8.90 -14.64
N GLY A 293 -6.29 -7.66 -15.10
CA GLY A 293 -7.41 -6.81 -14.67
C GLY A 293 -7.25 -6.07 -13.34
N ARG A 294 -6.17 -6.26 -12.57
CA ARG A 294 -5.91 -5.45 -11.37
C ARG A 294 -4.90 -4.34 -11.65
N LEU A 295 -5.40 -3.11 -11.49
CA LEU A 295 -4.68 -1.83 -11.40
C LEU A 295 -4.08 -1.24 -12.68
N ALA A 296 -4.93 -0.48 -13.38
CA ALA A 296 -4.52 0.65 -14.24
C ALA A 296 -4.37 1.98 -13.46
N ALA A 297 -4.25 1.94 -12.13
CA ALA A 297 -4.36 3.12 -11.28
C ALA A 297 -3.36 3.12 -10.11
N VAL A 298 -2.05 3.09 -10.39
CA VAL A 298 -1.02 3.47 -9.40
C VAL A 298 -0.35 4.79 -9.81
N GLN A 299 -1.12 5.71 -10.40
CA GLN A 299 -0.68 7.09 -10.67
C GLN A 299 -0.93 8.03 -9.49
N GLN A 300 -1.71 7.64 -8.48
CA GLN A 300 -1.96 8.47 -7.29
C GLN A 300 -1.16 8.02 -6.06
N GLY A 301 -0.45 6.89 -6.16
CA GLY A 301 0.34 6.29 -5.08
C GLY A 301 1.71 6.93 -4.85
N CYS A 302 2.32 7.66 -5.79
CA CYS A 302 3.53 8.45 -5.48
C CYS A 302 3.25 9.71 -4.61
N SER A 303 2.10 9.74 -3.93
CA SER A 303 1.83 10.55 -2.74
C SER A 303 2.07 9.80 -1.42
N LEU A 304 2.55 8.54 -1.46
CA LEU A 304 2.83 7.73 -0.27
C LEU A 304 3.99 8.30 0.54
N GLY A 305 3.64 8.74 1.75
CA GLY A 305 4.44 9.57 2.64
C GLY A 305 3.74 10.89 3.03
N ARG A 306 2.65 11.27 2.33
CA ARG A 306 1.92 12.52 2.61
C ARG A 306 0.87 12.36 3.72
N ARG A 307 1.36 12.12 4.94
CA ARG A 307 0.86 12.61 6.25
C ARG A 307 1.49 11.75 7.35
N ASN A 308 2.41 12.36 8.11
CA ASN A 308 2.86 11.98 9.47
C ASN A 308 4.21 11.27 9.70
N VAL A 309 5.08 10.99 8.72
CA VAL A 309 6.39 10.35 9.02
C VAL A 309 7.54 11.35 9.27
N PHE A 310 7.31 12.66 9.22
CA PHE A 310 8.39 13.64 9.40
C PHE A 310 8.06 14.68 10.47
N LEU A 311 8.30 14.30 11.72
CA LEU A 311 8.52 15.24 12.82
C LEU A 311 9.29 14.56 13.95
N PHE A 312 10.55 14.19 13.74
CA PHE A 312 11.57 14.28 14.78
C PHE A 312 12.92 14.60 14.13
N ALA A 313 13.45 15.75 14.56
CA ALA A 313 14.79 16.22 14.30
C ALA A 313 15.83 15.39 15.07
#